data_AF-A0A699YFS1-F1
#
_entry.id   AF-A0A699YFS1-F1
#
_cell.length_a   1.000
_cell.length_b   1.000
_cell.length_c   1.000
_cell.angle_alpha   90.00
_cell.angle_beta   90.00
_cell.angle_gamma   90.00
#
_symmetry.space_group_name_H-M   'P 1'
#
loop_
_entity.id
_entity.type
_entity.pdbx_description
1 polymer ?
#
loop_
_entity_poly.entity_id
_entity_poly.type
_entity_poly.pdbx_seq_one_letter_code
_entity_poly.pdbx_strand_id
1 'polypeptide(L)'
;MLGSGTGERSYVVGAGRNPPTIVQHRESSCPGPATTAGSATTDNATQSDAAVPGEALPCTWNSGYYPFAPNPQLHLVSGALVAGPGLDDDFDASRTSPQTRVTAVDNAAFPGVLAGLTDSDTTLRSCEGLHV
;
A
#
# COMPACT_ATOMS: atom_id res chain seq x y z
N MET A 1 2.17 8.36 -11.26
CA MET A 1 2.04 7.17 -10.38
C MET A 1 3.14 7.07 -9.33
N LEU A 2 4.42 7.18 -9.69
CA LEU A 2 5.55 7.02 -8.75
C LEU A 2 5.94 8.31 -7.99
N GLY A 3 5.31 9.46 -8.33
CA GLY A 3 5.61 10.78 -7.81
C GLY A 3 6.84 11.40 -8.46
N SER A 4 6.66 12.38 -9.34
CA SER A 4 7.73 13.01 -10.14
C SER A 4 7.80 14.51 -9.93
N GLY A 5 8.34 14.96 -8.79
CA GLY A 5 8.51 16.40 -8.56
C GLY A 5 8.75 16.75 -7.09
N THR A 6 9.00 18.03 -6.82
CA THR A 6 9.07 18.56 -5.46
C THR A 6 7.66 18.77 -4.91
N GLY A 7 7.28 17.99 -3.89
CA GLY A 7 5.94 18.04 -3.28
C GLY A 7 4.97 16.99 -3.82
N GLU A 8 5.36 16.24 -4.84
CA GLU A 8 4.55 15.15 -5.38
C GLU A 8 4.65 13.88 -4.53
N ARG A 9 3.55 13.12 -4.50
CA ARG A 9 3.46 11.86 -3.78
C ARG A 9 3.41 10.66 -4.73
N SER A 10 3.83 9.52 -4.22
CA SER A 10 3.59 8.23 -4.85
C SER A 10 2.16 7.77 -4.58
N TYR A 11 1.61 7.02 -5.54
CA TYR A 11 0.35 6.30 -5.46
C TYR A 11 0.56 4.77 -5.44
N VAL A 12 1.82 4.34 -5.31
CA VAL A 12 2.18 2.93 -5.16
C VAL A 12 2.55 2.69 -3.70
N VAL A 13 1.86 1.76 -3.06
CA VAL A 13 2.12 1.42 -1.65
C VAL A 13 3.56 0.95 -1.48
N GLY A 14 4.29 1.56 -0.54
CA GLY A 14 5.66 1.18 -0.20
C GLY A 14 6.73 1.62 -1.20
N ALA A 15 6.40 2.38 -2.25
CA ALA A 15 7.36 2.86 -3.24
C ALA A 15 7.31 4.38 -3.40
N GLY A 16 8.45 5.01 -3.70
CA GLY A 16 8.53 6.44 -3.98
C GLY A 16 8.42 7.35 -2.73
N ARG A 17 8.14 8.64 -2.95
CA ARG A 17 8.03 9.64 -1.87
C ARG A 17 6.59 9.71 -1.33
N ASN A 18 6.42 9.77 -0.02
CA ASN A 18 5.12 9.86 0.65
C ASN A 18 4.04 8.88 0.13
N PRO A 19 4.34 7.56 0.09
CA PRO A 19 3.40 6.57 -0.42
C PRO A 19 2.12 6.48 0.43
N PRO A 20 1.00 5.98 -0.13
CA PRO A 20 -0.22 5.75 0.63
C PRO A 20 0.02 4.68 1.71
N THR A 21 -0.38 4.99 2.94
CA THR A 21 -0.32 4.08 4.11
C THR A 21 -1.71 3.64 4.58
N ILE A 22 -2.76 4.25 4.04
CA ILE A 22 -4.16 3.99 4.33
C ILE A 22 -4.78 3.50 3.01
N VAL A 23 -5.12 2.21 2.94
CA VAL A 23 -5.69 1.59 1.72
C VAL A 23 -6.90 0.72 2.04
N GLN A 24 -7.82 0.63 1.07
CA GLN A 24 -9.01 -0.22 1.16
C GLN A 24 -8.67 -1.69 0.93
N HIS A 25 -7.93 -2.30 1.85
CA HIS A 25 -7.58 -3.72 1.78
C HIS A 25 -7.70 -4.39 3.15
N ARG A 26 -8.72 -5.24 3.29
CA ARG A 26 -9.18 -5.81 4.57
C ARG A 26 -8.06 -6.46 5.37
N GLU A 27 -7.30 -7.36 4.74
CA GLU A 27 -6.26 -8.12 5.42
C GLU A 27 -5.12 -7.22 5.90
N SER A 28 -4.78 -6.18 5.13
CA SER A 28 -3.73 -5.24 5.55
C SER A 28 -4.18 -4.26 6.65
N SER A 29 -5.49 -4.01 6.75
CA SER A 29 -6.09 -3.15 7.79
C SER A 29 -6.20 -3.87 9.13
N CYS A 30 -6.41 -5.18 9.09
CA CYS A 30 -6.46 -6.00 10.30
C CYS A 30 -5.09 -6.09 10.99
N PRO A 31 -5.06 -6.19 12.33
CA PRO A 31 -3.80 -6.43 13.01
C PRO A 31 -3.34 -7.88 12.75
N GLY A 32 -2.05 -8.04 12.51
CA GLY A 32 -1.45 -9.36 12.28
C GLY A 32 -1.37 -10.20 13.55
N PRO A 33 -0.76 -11.41 13.47
CA PRO A 33 -0.43 -12.20 14.64
C PRO A 33 0.38 -11.36 15.65
N ALA A 34 0.18 -11.62 16.94
CA ALA A 34 0.69 -10.84 18.07
C ALA A 34 2.22 -10.61 18.11
N THR A 35 2.99 -11.20 17.19
CA THR A 35 4.44 -11.08 17.10
C THR A 35 4.92 -9.83 16.35
N THR A 36 4.05 -9.10 15.65
CA THR A 36 4.42 -7.90 14.87
C THR A 36 3.57 -6.66 15.18
N ALA A 37 2.53 -6.80 16.00
CA ALA A 37 1.71 -5.68 16.42
C ALA A 37 2.50 -4.79 17.40
N GLY A 38 3.14 -3.75 16.87
CA GLY A 38 3.60 -2.63 17.68
C GLY A 38 2.45 -2.17 18.56
N SER A 39 2.65 -2.30 19.87
CA SER A 39 1.85 -1.80 20.99
C SER A 39 0.56 -1.10 20.56
N ALA A 40 -0.57 -1.81 20.70
CA ALA A 40 -1.89 -1.21 20.77
C ALA A 40 -1.86 -0.13 21.86
N THR A 41 -1.53 1.09 21.47
CA THR A 41 -1.58 2.26 22.33
C THR A 41 -3.05 2.55 22.48
N THR A 42 -3.54 2.21 23.68
CA THR A 42 -4.70 2.79 24.39
C THR A 42 -5.61 3.59 23.48
N ASP A 43 -6.77 3.05 23.10
CA ASP A 43 -7.98 3.39 23.84
C ASP A 43 -9.00 2.25 23.95
N ASN A 44 -9.41 1.99 25.20
CA ASN A 44 -10.54 1.17 25.62
C ASN A 44 -10.51 -0.33 25.27
N ALA A 45 -9.48 -1.01 25.77
CA ALA A 45 -9.48 -2.46 25.91
C ALA A 45 -10.49 -2.91 27.00
N THR A 46 -11.77 -2.98 26.66
CA THR A 46 -12.60 -4.12 27.08
C THR A 46 -12.39 -5.25 26.07
N GLN A 47 -11.16 -5.72 26.00
CA GLN A 47 -10.82 -7.01 25.41
C GLN A 47 -9.92 -7.70 26.43
N SER A 48 -10.56 -8.42 27.33
CA SER A 48 -10.00 -9.12 28.49
C SER A 48 -9.11 -10.32 28.14
N ASP A 49 -8.69 -10.45 26.89
CA ASP A 49 -7.91 -11.60 26.46
C ASP A 49 -6.51 -11.08 26.13
N ALA A 50 -5.61 -11.23 27.10
CA ALA A 50 -4.18 -11.08 26.88
C ALA A 50 -3.81 -11.79 25.58
N ALA A 51 -3.19 -11.07 24.64
CA ALA A 51 -2.79 -11.62 23.36
C ALA A 51 -2.02 -12.92 23.57
N VAL A 52 -2.61 -14.05 23.18
CA VAL A 52 -1.93 -15.34 23.16
C VAL A 52 -0.83 -15.25 22.09
N PRO A 53 0.44 -15.55 22.41
CA PRO A 53 1.50 -15.56 21.43
C PRO A 53 1.16 -16.54 20.29
N GLY A 54 0.90 -16.02 19.09
CA GLY A 54 0.57 -16.83 17.90
C GLY A 54 -0.83 -16.64 17.33
N GLU A 55 -1.73 -15.95 18.03
CA GLU A 55 -3.09 -15.67 17.52
C GLU A 55 -3.18 -14.28 16.87
N ALA A 56 -3.98 -14.17 15.80
CA ALA A 56 -4.31 -12.89 15.19
C ALA A 56 -5.21 -12.08 16.13
N LEU A 57 -4.84 -10.81 16.37
CA LEU A 57 -5.75 -9.91 17.09
C LEU A 57 -7.05 -9.76 16.28
N PRO A 58 -8.22 -9.66 16.94
CA PRO A 58 -9.47 -9.63 16.22
C PRO A 58 -9.58 -8.39 15.32
N CYS A 59 -10.00 -8.63 14.08
CA CYS A 59 -10.42 -7.60 13.14
C CYS A 59 -11.73 -6.97 13.61
N THR A 60 -11.65 -5.92 14.41
CA THR A 60 -12.82 -5.15 14.83
C THR A 60 -13.09 -4.03 13.84
N TRP A 61 -14.17 -3.29 14.05
CA TRP A 61 -14.45 -2.07 13.30
C TRP A 61 -13.28 -1.07 13.35
N ASN A 62 -12.66 -0.90 14.53
CA ASN A 62 -11.57 0.06 14.71
C ASN A 62 -10.29 -0.34 13.97
N SER A 63 -9.98 -1.64 13.86
CA SER A 63 -8.81 -2.08 13.10
C SER A 63 -9.13 -2.29 11.62
N GLY A 64 -10.25 -2.93 11.28
CA GLY A 64 -10.60 -3.30 9.91
C GLY A 64 -11.23 -2.20 9.05
N TYR A 65 -11.94 -1.23 9.64
CA TYR A 65 -12.73 -0.24 8.87
C TYR A 65 -12.44 1.22 9.24
N TYR A 66 -11.82 1.52 10.39
CA TYR A 66 -11.58 2.91 10.79
C TYR A 66 -10.84 3.70 9.69
N PRO A 67 -11.42 4.81 9.18
CA PRO A 67 -11.05 5.38 7.89
C PRO A 67 -9.66 6.01 7.87
N PHE A 68 -9.19 6.54 9.00
CA PHE A 68 -7.96 7.34 9.07
C PHE A 68 -6.78 6.62 9.74
N ALA A 69 -6.95 5.35 10.11
CA ALA A 69 -5.85 4.56 10.66
C ALA A 69 -5.00 3.99 9.51
N PRO A 70 -3.66 4.10 9.56
CA PRO A 70 -2.78 3.36 8.67
C PRO A 70 -3.00 1.85 8.75
N ASN A 71 -2.68 1.14 7.68
CA ASN A 71 -2.78 -0.31 7.60
C ASN A 71 -1.64 -0.95 8.41
N PRO A 72 -1.91 -1.65 9.53
CA PRO A 72 -0.86 -2.24 10.37
C PRO A 72 -0.04 -3.31 9.63
N GLN A 73 -0.66 -4.03 8.70
CA GLN A 73 0.01 -5.01 7.84
C GLN A 73 0.21 -4.47 6.41
N LEU A 74 0.69 -3.22 6.29
CA LEU A 74 0.91 -2.57 4.99
C LEU A 74 1.83 -3.36 4.04
N HIS A 75 2.75 -4.16 4.59
CA HIS A 75 3.67 -4.99 3.82
C HIS A 75 2.95 -5.98 2.88
N LEU A 76 1.75 -6.46 3.24
CA LEU A 76 0.94 -7.39 2.45
C LEU A 76 0.46 -6.78 1.12
N VAL A 77 0.40 -5.45 1.04
CA VAL A 77 -0.08 -4.70 -0.12
C VAL A 77 1.02 -3.84 -0.73
N SER A 78 2.29 -4.15 -0.44
CA SER A 78 3.43 -3.50 -1.07
C SER A 78 3.36 -3.64 -2.60
N GLY A 79 3.57 -2.55 -3.31
CA GLY A 79 3.47 -2.51 -4.76
C GLY A 79 2.05 -2.33 -5.30
N ALA A 80 1.02 -2.35 -4.46
CA ALA A 80 -0.34 -2.08 -4.90
C ALA A 80 -0.48 -0.62 -5.37
N LEU A 81 -0.95 -0.45 -6.61
CA LEU A 81 -1.40 0.82 -7.13
C LEU A 81 -2.78 1.16 -6.55
N VAL A 82 -2.89 2.32 -5.89
CA VAL A 82 -4.19 2.88 -5.50
C VAL A 82 -4.83 3.59 -6.69
N ALA A 83 -6.15 3.76 -6.66
CA ALA A 83 -6.90 4.46 -7.72
C ALA A 83 -6.32 5.84 -8.08
N GLY A 84 -5.73 6.53 -7.11
CA GLY A 84 -4.98 7.77 -7.33
C GLY A 84 -5.77 9.03 -6.94
N PRO A 85 -5.32 10.21 -7.36
CA PRO A 85 -5.95 11.47 -6.97
C PRO A 85 -7.27 11.73 -7.70
N GLY A 86 -8.01 12.72 -7.23
CA GLY A 86 -9.14 13.30 -7.93
C GLY A 86 -8.73 14.14 -9.14
N LEU A 87 -9.71 14.87 -9.71
CA LEU A 87 -9.50 15.69 -10.91
C LEU A 87 -8.56 16.87 -10.67
N ASP A 88 -8.44 17.32 -9.42
CA ASP A 88 -7.63 18.49 -9.03
C ASP A 88 -6.34 18.08 -8.30
N ASP A 89 -5.83 16.86 -8.56
CA ASP A 89 -4.67 16.25 -7.91
C ASP A 89 -4.81 16.09 -6.37
N ASP A 90 -6.03 16.22 -5.85
CA ASP A 90 -6.35 16.01 -4.45
C ASP A 90 -6.33 14.52 -4.09
N PHE A 91 -5.80 14.19 -2.92
CA PHE A 91 -5.80 12.82 -2.41
C PHE A 91 -6.23 12.76 -0.95
N ASP A 92 -7.44 12.27 -0.73
CA ASP A 92 -8.01 11.91 0.55
C ASP A 92 -7.48 10.54 1.00
N ALA A 93 -6.55 10.57 1.95
CA ALA A 93 -5.97 9.38 2.58
C ALA A 93 -6.95 8.77 3.60
N SER A 94 -8.08 8.26 3.10
CA SER A 94 -9.14 7.64 3.89
C SER A 94 -9.56 6.31 3.29
N ARG A 95 -9.78 5.28 4.13
CA ARG A 95 -10.33 3.98 3.68
C ARG A 95 -11.77 4.07 3.19
N THR A 96 -12.48 5.18 3.38
CA THR A 96 -13.81 5.38 2.79
C THR A 96 -13.73 6.06 1.42
N SER A 97 -12.58 6.67 1.10
CA SER A 97 -12.37 7.35 -0.17
C SER A 97 -12.10 6.35 -1.29
N PRO A 98 -12.74 6.49 -2.48
CA PRO A 98 -12.43 5.66 -3.63
C PRO A 98 -10.98 5.83 -4.11
N GLN A 99 -10.30 6.92 -3.73
CA GLN A 99 -8.92 7.23 -4.12
C GLN A 99 -7.90 6.26 -3.49
N THR A 100 -8.21 5.68 -2.32
CA THR A 100 -7.36 4.68 -1.63
C THR A 100 -7.72 3.24 -1.98
N ARG A 101 -8.65 3.04 -2.93
CA ARG A 101 -9.05 1.72 -3.40
C ARG A 101 -7.88 1.07 -4.14
N VAL A 102 -7.68 -0.23 -3.87
CA VAL A 102 -6.74 -1.08 -4.60
C VAL A 102 -7.50 -2.23 -5.25
N THR A 103 -7.23 -2.49 -6.53
CA THR A 103 -7.82 -3.63 -7.24
C THR A 103 -6.79 -4.33 -8.12
N ALA A 104 -7.08 -5.59 -8.46
CA ALA A 104 -6.25 -6.32 -9.41
C ALA A 104 -6.23 -5.67 -10.81
N VAL A 105 -7.32 -5.00 -11.20
CA VAL A 105 -7.44 -4.34 -12.51
C VAL A 105 -6.50 -3.14 -12.60
N ASP A 106 -6.42 -2.32 -11.55
CA ASP A 106 -5.49 -1.17 -11.48
C ASP A 106 -4.03 -1.65 -11.64
N ASN A 107 -3.74 -2.85 -11.15
CA ASN A 107 -2.40 -3.46 -11.21
C ASN A 107 -2.19 -4.35 -12.44
N ALA A 108 -3.19 -4.60 -13.29
CA ALA A 108 -3.08 -5.59 -14.35
C ALA A 108 -2.05 -5.20 -15.42
N ALA A 109 -2.05 -3.92 -15.82
CA ALA A 109 -1.12 -3.40 -16.83
C ALA A 109 0.13 -2.76 -16.22
N PHE A 110 0.07 -2.33 -14.95
CA PHE A 110 1.11 -1.50 -14.32
C PHE A 110 2.50 -2.16 -14.29
N PRO A 111 2.68 -3.42 -13.84
CA PRO A 111 3.96 -4.11 -13.90
C PRO A 111 4.44 -4.35 -15.33
N GLY A 112 3.52 -4.56 -16.28
CA GLY A 112 3.86 -4.76 -17.69
C GLY A 112 4.43 -3.49 -18.34
N VAL A 113 3.83 -2.33 -18.08
CA VAL A 113 4.37 -1.04 -18.53
C VAL A 113 5.72 -0.75 -17.87
N LEU A 114 5.86 -1.04 -16.58
CA LEU A 114 7.14 -0.88 -15.87
C LEU A 114 8.24 -1.77 -16.46
N ALA A 115 7.93 -3.02 -16.78
CA ALA A 115 8.85 -3.93 -17.45
C ALA A 115 9.22 -3.42 -18.85
N GLY A 116 8.26 -2.97 -19.64
CA GLY A 116 8.51 -2.41 -20.98
C GLY A 116 9.34 -1.14 -20.95
N LEU A 117 9.16 -0.27 -19.96
CA LEU A 117 10.01 0.91 -19.76
C LEU A 117 11.44 0.53 -19.36
N THR A 118 11.60 -0.48 -18.49
CA THR A 118 12.91 -0.99 -18.08
C THR A 118 13.64 -1.65 -19.26
N ASP A 119 12.91 -2.37 -20.11
CA ASP A 119 13.43 -2.98 -21.32
C ASP A 119 13.78 -1.93 -22.39
N SER A 120 12.96 -0.89 -22.55
CA SER A 120 13.23 0.22 -23.48
C SER A 120 14.45 1.06 -23.09
N ASP A 121 14.84 1.04 -21.81
CA ASP A 121 16.07 1.68 -21.33
C ASP A 121 17.33 0.88 -21.75
N THR A 122 17.18 -0.37 -22.21
CA THR A 122 18.24 -1.06 -22.96
C THR A 122 18.35 -0.46 -24.35
N THR A 123 19.18 0.56 -24.48
CA THR A 123 19.50 1.15 -25.79
C THR A 123 20.07 0.08 -26.73
N LEU A 124 19.78 0.15 -28.04
CA LEU A 124 20.38 -0.71 -29.09
C LEU A 124 21.91 -0.84 -28.99
N ARG A 125 22.59 0.16 -28.40
CA ARG A 125 24.04 0.14 -28.14
C ARG A 125 24.48 -0.92 -27.11
N SER A 126 23.61 -1.32 -26.19
CA SER A 126 23.89 -2.41 -25.24
C SER A 126 23.74 -3.79 -25.90
N CYS A 127 22.94 -3.91 -26.97
CA CYS A 127 22.74 -5.16 -27.70
C CYS A 127 23.81 -5.40 -28.78
N GLU A 128 24.41 -4.35 -29.36
CA GLU A 128 25.53 -4.50 -30.32
C GLU A 128 26.81 -5.07 -29.68
N GLY A 129 26.99 -4.97 -28.36
CA GLY A 129 28.14 -5.53 -27.64
C GLY A 129 28.07 -7.05 -27.37
N LEU A 130 26.95 -7.71 -27.71
CA LEU A 130 26.73 -9.15 -27.52
C LEU A 130 26.96 -9.98 -28.79
N HIS A 131 27.41 -9.36 -29.88
CA HIS A 131 28.02 -10.03 -31.03
C HIS A 131 29.55 -9.83 -31.01
N VAL A 132 30.24 -10.66 -30.22
CA VAL A 132 31.66 -11.00 -30.40
C VAL A 132 31.83 -12.50 -30.22
#